data_AF-A0A8T3W6L9-F1
#
_entry.id   AF-A0A8T3W6L9-F1
#
_cell.length_a   1.000
_cell.length_b   1.000
_cell.length_c   1.000
_cell.angle_alpha   90.00
_cell.angle_beta   90.00
_cell.angle_gamma   90.00
#
_symmetry.space_group_name_H-M   'P 1'
#
loop_
_entity.id
_entity.type
_entity.pdbx_description
1 polymer ?
#
loop_
_entity_poly.entity_id
_entity_poly.type
_entity_poly.pdbx_seq_one_letter_code
_entity_poly.pdbx_strand_id
1 'polypeptide(L)'
;MANKRLLDFIKEARRRRYGDSDIKRALISHGWPLAEVEGAFRFLIPKYTNKNQITLFLSDELMAILSKRARKNMLTVSEQIEDILRRSTINQSKKKSAYDPKLDDALISIFSRRRTGPKK
;
A
#
# COMPACT_ATOMS: atom_id res chain seq x y z
N MET A 1 -27.10 10.94 10.82
CA MET A 1 -25.86 10.97 11.63
C MET A 1 -25.88 9.75 12.53
N ALA A 2 -24.82 8.93 12.55
CA ALA A 2 -24.79 7.72 13.38
C ALA A 2 -24.72 8.09 14.87
N ASN A 3 -25.48 7.36 15.71
CA ASN A 3 -25.54 7.60 17.15
C ASN A 3 -24.16 7.37 17.82
N LYS A 4 -23.61 8.39 18.46
CA LYS A 4 -22.25 8.34 19.05
C LYS A 4 -22.11 7.25 20.11
N ARG A 5 -23.15 7.04 20.94
CA ARG A 5 -23.15 5.99 21.98
C ARG A 5 -23.03 4.59 21.40
N LEU A 6 -23.71 4.34 20.28
CA LEU A 6 -23.67 3.07 19.56
C LEU A 6 -22.28 2.80 18.99
N LEU A 7 -21.65 3.82 18.39
CA LEU A 7 -20.29 3.70 17.86
C LEU A 7 -19.26 3.42 18.96
N ASP A 8 -19.35 4.12 20.08
CA ASP A 8 -18.44 3.94 21.21
C ASP A 8 -18.60 2.54 21.83
N PHE A 9 -19.84 2.03 21.92
CA PHE A 9 -20.10 0.66 22.35
C PHE A 9 -19.46 -0.38 21.42
N ILE A 10 -19.65 -0.24 20.11
CA ILE A 10 -19.08 -1.18 19.12
C ILE A 10 -17.53 -1.16 19.19
N LYS A 11 -16.93 0.02 19.34
CA LYS A 11 -15.48 0.16 19.50
C LYS A 11 -14.99 -0.52 20.77
N GLU A 12 -15.68 -0.32 21.89
CA GLU A 12 -15.34 -0.94 23.18
C GLU A 12 -15.50 -2.47 23.12
N ALA A 13 -16.55 -2.97 22.49
CA ALA A 13 -16.76 -4.41 22.31
C ALA A 13 -15.68 -5.05 21.43
N ARG A 14 -15.26 -4.37 20.35
CA ARG A 14 -14.11 -4.79 19.53
C ARG A 14 -12.81 -4.77 20.31
N ARG A 15 -12.58 -3.77 21.16
CA ARG A 15 -11.42 -3.71 22.08
C ARG A 15 -11.37 -4.92 23.01
N ARG A 16 -12.54 -5.41 23.44
CA ARG A 16 -12.70 -6.62 24.26
C ARG A 16 -12.69 -7.94 23.46
N ARG A 17 -12.43 -7.88 22.15
CA ARG A 17 -12.33 -9.03 21.23
C ARG A 17 -13.64 -9.81 21.00
N TYR A 18 -14.80 -9.17 21.13
CA TYR A 18 -16.05 -9.77 20.68
C TYR A 18 -16.14 -9.77 19.15
N GLY A 19 -16.71 -10.84 18.58
CA GLY A 19 -16.96 -10.94 17.15
C GLY A 19 -18.09 -10.00 16.71
N ASP A 20 -17.99 -9.47 15.48
CA ASP A 20 -19.00 -8.55 14.93
C ASP A 20 -20.42 -9.17 14.92
N SER A 21 -20.53 -10.49 14.71
CA SER A 21 -21.80 -11.23 14.77
C SER A 21 -22.42 -11.22 16.18
N ASP A 22 -21.60 -11.33 17.22
CA ASP A 22 -22.05 -11.34 18.61
C ASP A 22 -22.50 -9.96 19.04
N ILE A 23 -21.74 -8.93 18.64
CA ILE A 23 -22.06 -7.53 18.91
C ILE A 23 -23.40 -7.16 18.25
N LYS A 24 -23.63 -7.57 17.00
CA LYS A 24 -24.90 -7.35 16.30
C LYS A 24 -26.07 -8.02 17.01
N ARG A 25 -25.92 -9.30 17.39
CA ARG A 25 -26.96 -10.04 18.12
C ARG A 25 -27.30 -9.37 19.46
N ALA A 26 -26.29 -8.96 20.22
CA ALA A 26 -26.48 -8.27 21.49
C ALA A 26 -27.24 -6.93 21.32
N LEU A 27 -26.87 -6.14 20.31
CA LEU A 27 -27.54 -4.85 20.04
C LEU A 27 -29.00 -5.04 19.63
N ILE A 28 -29.30 -6.01 18.75
CA ILE A 28 -30.67 -6.33 18.34
C ILE A 28 -31.48 -6.84 19.53
N SER A 29 -30.89 -7.71 20.35
CA SER A 29 -31.54 -8.24 21.57
C SER A 29 -31.86 -7.15 22.59
N HIS A 30 -31.08 -6.08 22.64
CA HIS A 30 -31.32 -4.91 23.49
C HIS A 30 -32.26 -3.87 22.86
N GLY A 31 -32.92 -4.21 21.75
CA GLY A 31 -33.95 -3.37 21.12
C GLY A 31 -33.41 -2.28 20.19
N TRP A 32 -32.14 -2.35 19.78
CA TRP A 32 -31.63 -1.41 18.78
C TRP A 32 -32.20 -1.72 17.40
N PRO A 33 -32.66 -0.70 16.64
CA PRO A 33 -33.14 -0.90 15.27
C PRO A 33 -32.04 -1.48 14.38
N LEU A 34 -32.36 -2.53 13.62
CA LEU A 34 -31.42 -3.19 12.72
C LEU A 34 -30.75 -2.20 11.75
N ALA A 35 -31.52 -1.26 11.20
CA ALA A 35 -31.03 -0.24 10.27
C ALA A 35 -29.93 0.65 10.88
N GLU A 36 -30.06 1.02 12.17
CA GLU A 36 -29.07 1.84 12.86
C GLU A 36 -27.79 1.06 13.16
N VAL A 37 -27.95 -0.20 13.58
CA VAL A 37 -26.82 -1.11 13.83
C VAL A 37 -26.02 -1.32 12.56
N GLU A 38 -26.67 -1.67 11.44
CA GLU A 38 -25.98 -1.83 10.16
C GLU A 38 -25.31 -0.54 9.69
N GLY A 39 -25.99 0.61 9.85
CA GLY A 39 -25.43 1.92 9.54
C GLY A 39 -24.15 2.21 10.35
N ALA A 40 -24.14 1.89 11.65
CA ALA A 40 -22.99 2.08 12.52
C ALA A 40 -21.82 1.16 12.13
N PHE A 41 -22.08 -0.11 11.81
CA PHE A 41 -21.04 -1.02 11.32
C PHE A 41 -20.47 -0.56 9.98
N ARG A 42 -21.31 -0.11 9.03
CA ARG A 42 -20.85 0.47 7.75
C ARG A 42 -19.97 1.70 7.94
N PHE A 43 -20.29 2.54 8.93
CA PHE A 43 -19.50 3.72 9.25
C PHE A 43 -18.13 3.37 9.87
N LEU A 44 -18.06 2.30 10.66
CA LEU A 44 -16.83 1.84 11.31
C LEU A 44 -15.92 1.00 10.40
N ILE A 45 -16.40 0.53 9.25
CA ILE A 45 -15.54 -0.08 8.25
C ILE A 45 -14.63 1.04 7.70
N PRO A 46 -13.29 0.90 7.78
CA PRO A 46 -12.39 1.89 7.22
C PRO A 46 -12.68 1.99 5.72
N LYS A 47 -13.13 3.18 5.28
CA LYS A 47 -13.20 3.48 3.86
C LYS A 47 -11.77 3.65 3.39
N TYR A 48 -11.26 2.70 2.61
CA TYR A 48 -10.00 2.88 1.90
C TYR A 48 -10.19 4.05 0.92
N THR A 49 -9.74 5.25 1.30
CA THR A 49 -9.73 6.43 0.44
C THR A 49 -8.51 6.42 -0.49
N ASN A 50 -8.14 5.25 -0.99
CA ASN A 50 -7.12 5.19 -2.03
C ASN A 50 -7.80 5.65 -3.31
N LYS A 51 -7.52 6.90 -3.73
CA LYS A 51 -8.08 7.49 -4.95
C LYS A 51 -7.88 6.60 -6.17
N ASN A 52 -6.82 5.79 -6.16
CA ASN A 52 -6.46 4.85 -7.20
C ASN A 52 -6.28 3.44 -6.58
N GLN A 53 -7.05 2.46 -7.07
CA GLN A 53 -6.90 1.04 -6.75
C GLN A 53 -6.44 0.31 -8.01
N ILE A 54 -5.49 -0.62 -7.87
CA ILE A 54 -5.00 -1.46 -8.96
C ILE A 54 -5.34 -2.91 -8.64
N THR A 55 -6.04 -3.56 -9.55
CA THR A 55 -6.32 -5.00 -9.49
C THR A 55 -5.39 -5.72 -10.46
N LEU A 56 -4.60 -6.67 -9.98
CA LEU A 56 -3.63 -7.42 -10.77
C LEU A 56 -3.90 -8.91 -10.64
N PHE A 57 -3.85 -9.61 -11.77
CA PHE A 57 -3.83 -11.07 -11.80
C PHE A 57 -2.39 -11.51 -12.06
N LEU A 58 -1.87 -12.34 -11.15
CA LEU A 58 -0.49 -12.84 -11.20
C LEU A 58 -0.53 -14.36 -11.31
N SER A 59 0.46 -14.93 -11.99
CA SER A 59 0.67 -16.38 -11.98
C SER A 59 1.17 -16.85 -10.61
N ASP A 60 0.94 -18.13 -10.30
CA ASP A 60 1.35 -18.73 -9.03
C ASP A 60 2.87 -18.65 -8.81
N GLU A 61 3.65 -18.79 -9.88
CA GLU A 61 5.10 -18.67 -9.86
C GLU A 61 5.54 -17.26 -9.40
N LEU A 62 4.95 -16.21 -9.96
CA LEU A 62 5.24 -14.83 -9.57
C LEU A 62 4.81 -14.57 -8.12
N MET A 63 3.65 -15.12 -7.73
CA MET A 63 3.14 -14.99 -6.37
C MET A 63 4.07 -15.66 -5.34
N ALA A 64 4.64 -16.82 -5.67
CA ALA A 64 5.63 -17.50 -4.84
C ALA A 64 6.92 -16.67 -4.67
N ILE A 65 7.43 -16.07 -5.75
CA ILE A 65 8.62 -15.22 -5.72
C ILE A 65 8.37 -13.96 -4.88
N LEU A 66 7.23 -13.30 -5.07
CA LEU A 66 6.84 -12.12 -4.29
C LEU A 66 6.69 -12.43 -2.81
N SER A 67 6.08 -13.57 -2.47
CA SER A 67 5.90 -14.02 -1.09
C SER A 67 7.23 -14.29 -0.39
N LYS A 68 8.17 -14.94 -1.08
CA LYS A 68 9.53 -15.18 -0.56
C LYS A 68 10.25 -13.87 -0.28
N ARG A 69 10.13 -12.89 -1.17
CA ARG A 69 10.75 -11.57 -1.01
C ARG A 69 10.11 -10.77 0.12
N ALA A 70 8.78 -10.79 0.22
CA ALA A 70 8.02 -10.11 1.26
C ALA A 70 8.43 -10.61 2.66
N ARG A 71 8.54 -11.94 2.85
CA ARG A 71 9.03 -12.54 4.10
C ARG A 71 10.44 -12.09 4.46
N LYS A 72 11.36 -12.07 3.48
CA LYS A 72 12.75 -11.62 3.71
C LYS A 72 12.81 -10.16 4.18
N ASN A 73 11.92 -9.32 3.66
CA ASN A 73 11.87 -7.90 3.99
C ASN A 73 10.93 -7.58 5.17
N MET A 74 10.34 -8.60 5.81
CA MET A 74 9.35 -8.45 6.88
C MET A 74 8.15 -7.58 6.48
N LEU A 75 7.71 -7.73 5.22
CA LEU A 75 6.55 -7.04 4.64
C LEU A 75 5.45 -8.04 4.29
N THR A 76 4.22 -7.55 4.18
CA THR A 76 3.14 -8.26 3.48
C THR A 76 3.37 -8.22 1.96
N VAL A 77 2.72 -9.11 1.21
CA VAL A 77 2.83 -9.13 -0.27
C VAL A 77 2.36 -7.81 -0.88
N SER A 78 1.30 -7.22 -0.36
CA SER A 78 0.78 -5.93 -0.83
C SER A 78 1.79 -4.80 -0.62
N GLU A 79 2.37 -4.70 0.58
CA GLU A 79 3.40 -3.69 0.89
C GLU A 79 4.66 -3.92 0.04
N GLN A 80 5.04 -5.18 -0.19
CA GLN A 80 6.18 -5.52 -1.03
C GLN A 80 5.98 -5.08 -2.48
N ILE A 81 4.77 -5.23 -3.03
CA ILE A 81 4.41 -4.74 -4.37
C ILE A 81 4.46 -3.21 -4.40
N GLU A 82 3.87 -2.54 -3.42
CA GLU A 82 3.91 -1.08 -3.32
C GLU A 82 5.35 -0.56 -3.26
N ASP A 83 6.19 -1.18 -2.44
CA ASP A 83 7.59 -0.80 -2.24
C ASP A 83 8.43 -1.04 -3.52
N ILE A 84 8.11 -2.09 -4.30
CA ILE A 84 8.70 -2.30 -5.64
C ILE A 84 8.28 -1.18 -6.59
N LEU A 85 6.99 -0.89 -6.68
CA LEU A 85 6.45 0.15 -7.58
C LEU A 85 7.02 1.51 -7.22
N ARG A 86 7.05 1.85 -5.92
CA ARG A 86 7.62 3.09 -5.39
C ARG A 86 9.11 3.23 -5.74
N ARG A 87 9.90 2.19 -5.50
CA ARG A 87 11.33 2.22 -5.87
C ARG A 87 11.53 2.32 -7.37
N SER A 88 10.74 1.60 -8.16
CA SER A 88 10.82 1.66 -9.63
C SER A 88 10.54 3.07 -10.14
N THR A 89 9.47 3.71 -9.68
CA THR A 89 9.09 5.06 -10.14
C THR A 89 10.04 6.14 -9.65
N ILE A 90 10.49 6.10 -8.39
CA ILE A 90 11.44 7.08 -7.84
C ILE A 90 12.83 6.92 -8.48
N ASN A 91 13.28 5.69 -8.74
CA ASN A 91 14.56 5.47 -9.40
C ASN A 91 14.50 5.89 -10.87
N GLN A 92 13.36 5.69 -11.55
CA GLN A 92 13.17 6.19 -12.91
C GLN A 92 13.16 7.71 -12.97
N SER A 93 12.47 8.40 -12.06
CA SER A 93 12.41 9.87 -12.07
C SER A 93 13.75 10.54 -11.75
N LYS A 94 14.65 9.85 -11.03
CA LYS A 94 16.00 10.34 -10.69
C LYS A 94 17.06 9.99 -11.73
N LYS A 95 16.76 9.19 -12.75
CA LYS A 95 17.68 9.04 -13.87
C LYS A 95 17.73 10.38 -14.60
N LYS A 96 18.80 11.14 -14.38
CA LYS A 96 19.23 12.13 -15.37
C LYS A 96 19.26 11.38 -16.70
N SER A 97 18.59 11.91 -17.73
CA SER A 97 18.76 11.39 -19.08
C SER A 97 20.26 11.21 -19.30
N ALA A 98 20.66 10.14 -20.00
CA ALA A 98 22.04 10.04 -20.45
C ALA A 98 22.41 11.40 -21.02
N TYR A 99 23.48 12.01 -20.49
CA TYR A 99 23.96 13.28 -21.01
C TYR A 99 24.16 13.05 -22.50
N ASP A 100 23.33 13.67 -23.33
CA ASP A 100 23.49 13.61 -24.76
C ASP A 100 24.64 14.57 -25.04
N PRO A 101 25.86 14.06 -25.30
CA PRO A 101 26.98 14.94 -25.51
C PRO A 101 26.65 15.81 -26.72
N LYS A 102 26.83 17.13 -26.59
CA LYS A 102 26.85 17.99 -27.79
C LYS A 102 27.87 17.39 -28.76
N LEU A 103 27.62 17.51 -30.07
CA LEU A 103 28.48 16.88 -31.10
C LEU A 103 29.97 17.17 -30.86
N ASP A 104 30.27 18.39 -30.39
CA ASP A 104 31.61 18.83 -30.02
C ASP A 104 32.18 18.09 -28.81
N ASP A 105 31.38 17.83 -27.78
CA ASP A 105 31.77 17.05 -26.59
C ASP A 105 31.97 15.56 -26.93
N ALA A 106 31.25 15.03 -27.92
CA ALA A 106 31.46 13.67 -28.42
C ALA A 106 32.82 13.53 -29.11
N LEU A 107 33.18 14.48 -29.98
CA LEU A 107 34.50 14.53 -30.61
C LEU A 107 35.60 14.75 -29.55
N ILE A 108 35.38 15.65 -28.61
CA ILE A 108 36.29 15.86 -27.48
C ILE A 108 36.44 14.56 -26.68
N SER A 109 35.40 13.76 -26.46
CA SER A 109 35.52 12.49 -25.72
C SER A 109 36.39 11.44 -26.42
N ILE A 110 36.38 11.42 -27.75
CA ILE A 110 37.20 10.51 -28.57
C ILE A 110 38.69 10.89 -28.48
N PHE A 111 38.99 12.19 -28.42
CA PHE A 111 40.37 12.71 -28.37
C PHE A 111 40.88 13.00 -26.95
N SER A 112 39.99 13.21 -25.99
CA SER A 112 40.28 13.44 -24.57
C SER A 112 40.56 12.10 -23.90
N ARG A 113 41.80 11.64 -24.01
CA ARG A 113 42.33 10.52 -23.24
C ARG A 113 42.46 10.86 -21.74
N ARG A 114 41.40 11.35 -21.08
CA ARG A 114 41.38 11.41 -19.61
C ARG A 114 40.92 10.06 -19.08
N ARG A 115 41.90 9.22 -18.74
CA ARG A 115 41.71 8.05 -17.86
C ARG A 115 41.39 8.51 -16.45
N THR A 116 40.22 9.07 -16.21
CA THR A 116 39.66 9.17 -14.86
C THR A 116 38.99 7.84 -14.55
N GLY A 117 39.78 6.90 -14.03
CA GLY A 117 39.23 5.72 -13.38
C GLY A 117 38.39 6.09 -12.15
N PRO A 118 37.58 5.17 -11.62
CA PRO A 118 36.73 5.45 -10.47
C PRO A 118 37.62 5.81 -9.27
N LYS A 119 37.39 6.99 -8.67
CA LYS A 119 37.93 7.28 -7.34
C LYS A 119 37.16 6.41 -6.34
N LYS A 120 37.92 5.68 -5.51
CA LYS A 120 37.41 4.92 -4.37
C LYS A 120 36.57 5.78 -3.44
#